data_AF-A0AAU7P7W8-F1
#
_entry.id   AF-A0AAU7P7W8-F1
#
_cell.length_a   1.000
_cell.length_b   1.000
_cell.length_c   1.000
_cell.angle_alpha   90.00
_cell.angle_beta   90.00
_cell.angle_gamma   90.00
#
_symmetry.space_group_name_H-M   'P 1'
#
loop_
_entity.id
_entity.type
_entity.pdbx_description
1 polymer ?
#
loop_
_entity_poly.entity_id
_entity_poly.type
_entity_poly.pdbx_seq_one_letter_code
_entity_poly.pdbx_strand_id
1 'polypeptide(L)'
;MWQQLYDPLGNANLSALLAALPVLFFLLALTLLRLKGLTAASLAVLVSVAVSSLVFGMPLASIVGAALLGIANGLFPIGFIVLMAVWLYKLAIRSGKFEVIRGSIATVSEDQRIQVLLIAFCFGGFLEGAAGFGVPIAICAALLVELGFRPLKAAMLCLLANGAAGAYGAIGIPVLVGAQQGGVRLDEMSLMLIALVQVCALLVPAGLVAMLDGWRGVRETWPVLLFVGVVFSGVQTLTLYFLGPELVDILGPLAGMGGLALFMRFWRPRRIYREAQAPPCSAQRWALAQVLRAWSPFYILTGAILVWSLPAFKALFAADGALAATVLQLPIGLLDQRVQEVPPLVASVRTLPAVWNVGWLNASGTAILIAAVLTVLLSPRLNLRSATGELVQSAREMWRPLATVSLVMAVAYVTNYSGASSSIGLALAQAGGVFPLLSPVIGWMGVFITGSVVNSNTLFAHLQAVTAAQIGVSAPLLVAANTAGGVMAKLVSPQSIAIAAAAVKLVGQESAIMRTTLAASLGLLVYVCLCTWLLSMLLQ
;
A
#
# COMPACT_ATOMS: atom_id res chain seq x y z
N MET A 1 -15.82 -3.94 34.10
CA MET A 1 -14.97 -3.59 32.95
C MET A 1 -13.59 -4.15 33.22
N TRP A 2 -12.89 -4.61 32.18
CA TRP A 2 -11.54 -5.17 32.31
C TRP A 2 -10.50 -4.11 31.92
N GLN A 3 -9.42 -4.01 32.70
CA GLN A 3 -8.36 -3.04 32.47
C GLN A 3 -7.17 -3.72 31.79
N GLN A 4 -6.54 -3.02 30.85
CA GLN A 4 -5.34 -3.50 30.20
C GLN A 4 -4.20 -3.64 31.21
N LEU A 5 -3.51 -4.78 31.16
CA LEU A 5 -2.31 -5.05 31.96
C LEU A 5 -1.10 -5.06 31.04
N TYR A 6 -0.26 -4.02 31.11
CA TYR A 6 0.89 -3.89 30.20
C TYR A 6 2.12 -4.70 30.63
N ASP A 7 2.26 -4.99 31.92
CA ASP A 7 3.36 -5.79 32.47
C ASP A 7 2.83 -6.95 33.34
N PRO A 8 2.20 -7.97 32.72
CA PRO A 8 1.67 -9.12 33.45
C PRO A 8 2.71 -9.97 34.18
N LEU A 9 4.00 -9.84 33.82
CA LEU A 9 5.07 -10.65 34.41
C LEU A 9 5.93 -9.88 35.43
N GLY A 10 5.65 -8.60 35.66
CA GLY A 10 6.51 -7.72 36.47
C GLY A 10 7.89 -7.47 35.84
N ASN A 11 8.04 -7.75 34.55
CA ASN A 11 9.22 -7.47 33.75
C ASN A 11 8.78 -7.07 32.34
N ALA A 12 8.77 -5.77 32.08
CA ALA A 12 8.35 -5.17 30.83
C ALA A 12 8.95 -5.83 29.57
N ASN A 13 10.22 -6.26 29.62
CA ASN A 13 10.87 -6.87 28.47
C ASN A 13 10.39 -8.30 28.21
N LEU A 14 10.15 -9.09 29.27
CA LEU A 14 9.57 -10.43 29.15
C LEU A 14 8.11 -10.35 28.72
N SER A 15 7.34 -9.41 29.27
CA SER A 15 5.96 -9.16 28.86
C SER A 15 5.88 -8.72 27.40
N ALA A 16 6.77 -7.85 26.94
CA ALA A 16 6.85 -7.47 25.53
C ALA A 16 7.25 -8.64 24.62
N LEU A 17 8.16 -9.52 25.06
CA LEU A 17 8.56 -10.69 24.28
C LEU A 17 7.39 -11.67 24.11
N LEU A 18 6.62 -11.95 25.17
CA LEU A 18 5.42 -12.78 25.08
C LEU A 18 4.32 -12.09 24.27
N ALA A 19 4.17 -10.77 24.41
CA ALA A 19 3.24 -9.98 23.61
C ALA A 19 3.56 -10.03 22.11
N ALA A 20 4.84 -10.11 21.75
CA ALA A 20 5.28 -10.21 20.36
C ALA A 20 5.05 -11.60 19.75
N LEU A 21 4.78 -12.64 20.55
CA LEU A 21 4.64 -14.02 20.05
C LEU A 21 3.65 -14.20 18.90
N PRO A 22 2.42 -13.63 18.90
CA PRO A 22 1.50 -13.82 17.79
C PRO A 22 2.05 -13.26 16.47
N VAL A 23 2.73 -12.11 16.54
CA VAL A 23 3.34 -11.46 15.39
C VAL A 23 4.58 -12.21 14.93
N LEU A 24 5.50 -12.52 15.85
CA LEU A 24 6.71 -13.29 15.56
C LEU A 24 6.36 -14.67 14.99
N PHE A 25 5.36 -15.34 15.57
CA PHE A 25 4.85 -16.61 15.06
C PHE A 25 4.31 -16.46 13.64
N PHE A 26 3.49 -15.44 13.35
CA PHE A 26 3.00 -15.18 12.00
C PHE A 26 4.15 -15.00 11.00
N LEU A 27 5.16 -14.21 11.37
CA LEU A 27 6.34 -13.96 10.55
C LEU A 27 7.19 -15.23 10.34
N LEU A 28 7.43 -16.01 11.39
CA LEU A 28 8.17 -17.28 11.33
C LEU A 28 7.40 -18.36 10.56
N ALA A 29 6.08 -18.38 10.68
CA ALA A 29 5.21 -19.28 9.93
C ALA A 29 5.32 -19.05 8.42
N LEU A 30 5.43 -17.80 7.98
CA LEU A 30 5.62 -17.45 6.57
C LEU A 30 7.05 -17.71 6.07
N THR A 31 8.06 -17.42 6.89
CA THR A 31 9.48 -17.45 6.47
C THR A 31 10.12 -18.81 6.66
N LEU A 32 10.12 -19.32 7.88
CA LEU A 32 10.83 -20.54 8.26
C LEU A 32 9.99 -21.78 7.96
N LEU A 33 8.73 -21.78 8.37
CA LEU A 33 7.81 -22.92 8.17
C LEU A 33 7.20 -22.93 6.76
N ARG A 34 7.30 -21.82 6.01
CA ARG A 34 6.79 -21.66 4.64
C ARG A 34 5.30 -22.03 4.50
N LEU A 35 4.51 -21.74 5.53
CA LEU A 35 3.08 -21.98 5.54
C LEU A 35 2.36 -21.02 4.59
N LYS A 36 1.19 -21.42 4.11
CA LYS A 36 0.33 -20.54 3.29
C LYS A 36 -0.16 -19.37 4.16
N GLY A 37 -0.34 -18.19 3.54
CA GLY A 37 -0.77 -16.98 4.25
C GLY A 37 -2.01 -17.18 5.13
N LEU A 38 -3.04 -17.83 4.60
CA LEU A 38 -4.26 -18.14 5.34
C LEU A 38 -4.00 -19.04 6.56
N THR A 39 -3.22 -20.11 6.40
CA THR A 39 -2.89 -21.02 7.50
C THR A 39 -2.03 -20.36 8.57
N ALA A 40 -1.05 -19.54 8.15
CA ALA A 40 -0.22 -18.78 9.07
C ALA A 40 -1.06 -17.78 9.88
N ALA A 41 -1.97 -17.05 9.21
CA ALA A 41 -2.84 -16.08 9.88
C ALA A 41 -3.83 -16.76 10.84
N SER A 42 -4.44 -17.90 10.46
CA SER A 42 -5.33 -18.65 11.34
C SER A 42 -4.61 -19.14 12.61
N LEU A 43 -3.41 -19.69 12.46
CA LEU A 43 -2.60 -20.12 13.60
C LEU A 43 -2.16 -18.92 14.45
N ALA A 44 -1.81 -17.79 13.84
CA ALA A 44 -1.47 -16.57 14.56
C ALA A 44 -2.65 -16.01 15.38
N VAL A 45 -3.90 -16.14 14.89
CA VAL A 45 -5.09 -15.83 15.68
C VAL A 45 -5.16 -16.73 16.92
N LEU A 46 -4.96 -18.04 16.77
CA LEU A 46 -4.96 -18.96 17.92
C LEU A 46 -3.88 -18.61 18.94
N VAL A 47 -2.66 -18.29 18.49
CA VAL A 47 -1.58 -17.81 19.36
C VAL A 47 -1.96 -16.49 20.04
N SER A 48 -2.59 -15.56 19.31
CA SER A 48 -3.07 -14.28 19.87
C SER A 48 -4.14 -14.47 20.95
N VAL A 49 -5.07 -15.40 20.75
CA VAL A 49 -6.08 -15.78 21.76
C VAL A 49 -5.40 -16.39 22.98
N ALA A 50 -4.46 -17.32 22.79
CA ALA A 50 -3.75 -17.96 23.89
C ALA A 50 -2.94 -16.96 24.72
N VAL A 51 -2.16 -16.08 24.08
CA VAL A 51 -1.38 -15.05 24.78
C VAL A 51 -2.30 -14.05 25.48
N SER A 52 -3.34 -13.56 24.82
CA SER A 52 -4.23 -12.55 25.39
C SER A 52 -5.06 -13.08 26.57
N SER A 53 -5.43 -14.36 26.55
CA SER A 53 -6.17 -14.98 27.66
C SER A 53 -5.28 -15.44 28.80
N LEU A 54 -4.18 -16.16 28.51
CA LEU A 54 -3.35 -16.80 29.53
C LEU A 54 -2.33 -15.86 30.16
N VAL A 55 -1.76 -14.94 29.38
CA VAL A 55 -0.72 -14.01 29.85
C VAL A 55 -1.33 -12.69 30.28
N PHE A 56 -2.18 -12.11 29.44
CA PHE A 56 -2.78 -10.79 29.70
C PHE A 56 -4.07 -10.88 30.51
N GLY A 57 -4.68 -12.05 30.66
CA GLY A 57 -5.89 -12.22 31.46
C GLY A 57 -7.14 -11.56 30.86
N MET A 58 -7.14 -11.27 29.56
CA MET A 58 -8.29 -10.67 28.88
C MET A 58 -9.46 -11.67 28.82
N PRO A 59 -10.69 -11.29 29.19
CA PRO A 59 -11.85 -12.18 29.15
C PRO A 59 -12.11 -12.70 27.73
N LEU A 60 -12.40 -14.01 27.60
CA LEU A 60 -12.59 -14.66 26.31
C LEU A 60 -13.68 -14.00 25.45
N ALA A 61 -14.78 -13.54 26.07
CA ALA A 61 -15.83 -12.82 25.38
C ALA A 61 -15.30 -11.55 24.68
N SER A 62 -14.46 -10.77 25.36
CA SER A 62 -13.85 -9.58 24.78
C SER A 62 -12.82 -9.93 23.71
N ILE A 63 -12.06 -11.01 23.87
CA ILE A 63 -11.14 -11.50 22.83
C ILE A 63 -11.92 -11.85 21.55
N VAL A 64 -13.02 -12.60 21.67
CA VAL A 64 -13.89 -12.94 20.53
C VAL A 64 -14.46 -11.69 19.90
N GLY A 65 -14.94 -10.73 20.72
CA GLY A 65 -15.41 -9.44 20.22
C GLY A 65 -14.34 -8.66 19.45
N ALA A 66 -13.09 -8.67 19.91
CA ALA A 66 -11.97 -8.00 19.24
C ALA A 66 -11.62 -8.68 17.92
N ALA A 67 -11.57 -10.01 17.90
CA ALA A 67 -11.36 -10.78 16.69
C ALA A 67 -12.46 -10.53 15.65
N LEU A 68 -13.74 -10.52 16.07
CA LEU A 68 -14.87 -10.23 15.19
C LEU A 68 -14.81 -8.80 14.64
N LEU A 69 -14.47 -7.81 15.47
CA LEU A 69 -14.30 -6.43 15.01
C LEU A 69 -13.16 -6.31 13.98
N GLY A 70 -12.04 -6.98 14.21
CA GLY A 70 -10.92 -7.03 13.26
C GLY A 70 -11.32 -7.67 11.93
N ILE A 71 -11.99 -8.83 11.97
CA ILE A 71 -12.50 -9.50 10.76
C ILE A 71 -13.50 -8.60 10.02
N ALA A 72 -14.40 -7.96 10.74
CA ALA A 72 -15.40 -7.06 10.16
C ALA A 72 -14.74 -5.88 9.43
N ASN A 73 -13.73 -5.23 10.04
CA ASN A 73 -12.95 -4.16 9.40
C ASN A 73 -12.12 -4.64 8.20
N GLY A 74 -11.61 -5.88 8.25
CA GLY A 74 -10.91 -6.52 7.12
C GLY A 74 -11.83 -6.79 5.93
N LEU A 75 -13.06 -7.24 6.17
CA LEU A 75 -14.06 -7.46 5.13
C LEU A 75 -14.63 -6.15 4.59
N PHE A 76 -14.97 -5.22 5.48
CA PHE A 76 -15.50 -3.90 5.13
C PHE A 76 -14.93 -2.82 6.08
N PRO A 77 -14.34 -1.74 5.55
CA PRO A 77 -14.38 -1.33 4.15
C PRO A 77 -13.28 -1.92 3.26
N ILE A 78 -12.21 -2.50 3.84
CA ILE A 78 -10.99 -2.86 3.11
C ILE A 78 -11.29 -3.86 1.99
N GLY A 79 -11.91 -5.00 2.31
CA GLY A 79 -12.20 -6.03 1.32
C GLY A 79 -13.18 -5.59 0.23
N PHE A 80 -14.13 -4.72 0.56
CA PHE A 80 -15.04 -4.11 -0.41
C PHE A 80 -14.30 -3.23 -1.42
N ILE A 81 -13.39 -2.36 -0.98
CA ILE A 81 -12.57 -1.51 -1.85
C ILE A 81 -11.73 -2.38 -2.81
N VAL A 82 -11.03 -3.39 -2.27
CA VAL A 82 -10.17 -4.28 -3.05
C VAL A 82 -10.98 -5.06 -4.09
N LEU A 83 -12.13 -5.62 -3.71
CA LEU A 83 -12.97 -6.39 -4.63
C LEU A 83 -13.48 -5.53 -5.79
N MET A 84 -13.98 -4.32 -5.51
CA MET A 84 -14.48 -3.41 -6.53
C MET A 84 -13.34 -2.93 -7.46
N ALA A 85 -12.16 -2.64 -6.90
CA ALA A 85 -10.97 -2.23 -7.65
C ALA A 85 -10.52 -3.32 -8.65
N VAL A 86 -10.37 -4.56 -8.17
CA VAL A 86 -10.01 -5.71 -9.00
C VAL A 86 -11.07 -5.98 -10.07
N TRP A 87 -12.36 -5.84 -9.73
CA TRP A 87 -13.44 -6.00 -10.69
C TRP A 87 -13.39 -4.96 -11.81
N LEU A 88 -13.27 -3.66 -11.46
CA LEU A 88 -13.10 -2.59 -12.44
C LEU A 88 -11.90 -2.83 -13.36
N TYR A 89 -10.78 -3.25 -12.78
CA TYR A 89 -9.57 -3.60 -13.53
C TYR A 89 -9.83 -4.73 -14.54
N LYS A 90 -10.50 -5.82 -14.12
CA LYS A 90 -10.85 -6.92 -15.04
C LYS A 90 -11.83 -6.50 -16.13
N LEU A 91 -12.79 -5.63 -15.83
CA LEU A 91 -13.67 -5.04 -16.84
C LEU A 91 -12.87 -4.24 -17.88
N ALA A 92 -11.86 -3.48 -17.44
CA ALA A 92 -10.98 -2.74 -18.33
C ALA A 92 -10.19 -3.67 -19.27
N ILE A 93 -9.64 -4.78 -18.76
CA ILE A 93 -8.99 -5.80 -19.59
C ILE A 93 -9.99 -6.42 -20.58
N ARG A 94 -11.12 -6.92 -20.09
CA ARG A 94 -12.11 -7.65 -20.90
C ARG A 94 -12.72 -6.79 -22.01
N SER A 95 -12.80 -5.48 -21.80
CA SER A 95 -13.23 -4.54 -22.85
C SER A 95 -12.24 -4.41 -24.02
N GLY A 96 -11.02 -4.97 -23.91
CA GLY A 96 -9.95 -4.88 -24.91
C GLY A 96 -9.31 -3.49 -24.99
N LYS A 97 -9.61 -2.61 -24.04
CA LYS A 97 -9.04 -1.25 -23.97
C LYS A 97 -7.56 -1.28 -23.60
N PHE A 98 -7.13 -2.28 -22.84
CA PHE A 98 -5.77 -2.38 -22.33
C PHE A 98 -4.72 -2.56 -23.44
N GLU A 99 -5.04 -3.26 -24.52
CA GLU A 99 -4.15 -3.39 -25.69
C GLU A 99 -3.90 -2.04 -26.38
N VAL A 100 -4.92 -1.18 -26.46
CA VAL A 100 -4.79 0.18 -27.00
C VAL A 100 -3.93 1.04 -26.07
N ILE A 101 -4.12 0.94 -24.76
CA ILE A 101 -3.29 1.64 -23.77
C ILE A 101 -1.82 1.22 -23.91
N ARG A 102 -1.57 -0.09 -23.91
CA ARG A 102 -0.24 -0.68 -24.11
C ARG A 102 0.43 -0.17 -25.39
N GLY A 103 -0.26 -0.29 -26.53
CA GLY A 103 0.28 0.12 -27.83
C GLY A 103 0.51 1.63 -27.93
N SER A 104 -0.33 2.44 -27.28
CA SER A 104 -0.15 3.89 -27.24
C SER A 104 1.12 4.31 -26.48
N ILE A 105 1.47 3.60 -25.40
CA ILE A 105 2.65 3.91 -24.58
C ILE A 105 3.94 3.54 -25.33
N ALA A 106 3.95 2.40 -26.03
CA ALA A 106 5.13 1.90 -26.75
C ALA A 106 5.59 2.80 -27.91
N THR A 107 4.70 3.66 -28.44
CA THR A 107 4.98 4.52 -29.60
C THR A 107 5.46 5.93 -29.23
N VAL A 108 5.49 6.28 -27.94
CA VAL A 108 5.91 7.62 -27.49
C VAL A 108 7.41 7.87 -27.72
N SER A 109 8.25 6.84 -27.54
CA SER A 109 9.69 6.94 -27.76
C SER A 109 10.28 5.59 -28.16
N GLU A 110 11.31 5.64 -29.01
CA GLU A 110 12.14 4.47 -29.35
C GLU A 110 13.26 4.22 -28.32
N ASP A 111 13.53 5.19 -27.43
CA ASP A 111 14.56 5.07 -26.41
C ASP A 111 14.02 4.27 -25.21
N GLN A 112 14.67 3.14 -24.90
CA GLN A 112 14.25 2.25 -23.81
C GLN A 112 14.34 2.92 -22.43
N ARG A 113 15.19 3.95 -22.26
CA ARG A 113 15.24 4.74 -21.00
C ARG A 113 13.98 5.57 -20.81
N ILE A 114 13.31 5.98 -21.89
CA ILE A 114 12.03 6.71 -21.81
C ILE A 114 10.87 5.71 -21.68
N GLN A 115 10.93 4.58 -22.38
CA GLN A 115 9.92 3.52 -22.28
C GLN A 115 9.81 2.97 -20.86
N VAL A 116 10.92 2.78 -20.14
CA VAL A 116 10.87 2.32 -18.74
C VAL A 116 10.18 3.33 -17.81
N LEU A 117 10.37 4.63 -18.03
CA LEU A 117 9.69 5.68 -17.26
C LEU A 117 8.19 5.70 -17.53
N LEU A 118 7.78 5.54 -18.80
CA LEU A 118 6.36 5.48 -19.14
C LEU A 118 5.69 4.22 -18.61
N ILE A 119 6.37 3.06 -18.72
CA ILE A 119 5.77 1.75 -18.43
C ILE A 119 5.95 1.37 -16.97
N ALA A 120 7.17 1.20 -16.49
CA ALA A 120 7.40 0.70 -15.13
C ALA A 120 7.05 1.77 -14.08
N PHE A 121 7.40 3.03 -14.33
CA PHE A 121 7.22 4.11 -13.35
C PHE A 121 5.82 4.73 -13.41
N CYS A 122 5.46 5.40 -14.51
CA CYS A 122 4.15 6.05 -14.62
C CYS A 122 3.01 5.03 -14.74
N PHE A 123 2.99 4.18 -15.76
CA PHE A 123 1.89 3.23 -15.94
C PHE A 123 1.84 2.19 -14.81
N GLY A 124 2.98 1.69 -14.35
CA GLY A 124 3.07 0.81 -13.19
C GLY A 124 2.54 1.45 -11.92
N GLY A 125 2.92 2.71 -11.62
CA GLY A 125 2.38 3.46 -10.50
C GLY A 125 0.86 3.64 -10.59
N PHE A 126 0.35 3.95 -11.78
CA PHE A 126 -1.09 4.08 -12.04
C PHE A 126 -1.85 2.77 -11.72
N LEU A 127 -1.33 1.64 -12.18
CA LEU A 127 -1.93 0.33 -11.91
C LEU A 127 -1.80 -0.06 -10.43
N GLU A 128 -0.74 0.37 -9.75
CA GLU A 128 -0.57 0.13 -8.31
C GLU A 128 -1.65 0.88 -7.52
N GLY A 129 -1.87 2.16 -7.83
CA GLY A 129 -2.97 2.94 -7.26
C GLY A 129 -4.35 2.34 -7.56
N ALA A 130 -4.60 1.90 -8.80
CA ALA A 130 -5.91 1.39 -9.20
C ALA A 130 -6.23 -0.04 -8.74
N ALA A 131 -5.24 -0.94 -8.73
CA ALA A 131 -5.45 -2.37 -8.46
C ALA A 131 -4.60 -2.89 -7.29
N GLY A 132 -3.32 -2.52 -7.23
CA GLY A 132 -2.38 -2.98 -6.19
C GLY A 132 -2.01 -4.47 -6.29
N PHE A 133 -1.60 -5.06 -5.15
CA PHE A 133 -1.33 -6.50 -4.98
C PHE A 133 -0.28 -7.10 -5.94
N GLY A 134 0.65 -6.30 -6.46
CA GLY A 134 1.72 -6.78 -7.34
C GLY A 134 1.28 -7.08 -8.78
N VAL A 135 0.00 -6.91 -9.11
CA VAL A 135 -0.52 -6.94 -10.48
C VAL A 135 0.26 -5.98 -11.42
N PRO A 136 0.62 -4.75 -11.02
CA PRO A 136 1.35 -3.83 -11.88
C PRO A 136 2.74 -4.34 -12.26
N ILE A 137 3.44 -4.95 -11.29
CA ILE A 137 4.78 -5.49 -11.49
C ILE A 137 4.75 -6.57 -12.57
N ALA A 138 3.79 -7.49 -12.50
CA ALA A 138 3.66 -8.57 -13.48
C ALA A 138 3.40 -8.04 -14.89
N ILE A 139 2.43 -7.13 -15.02
CA ILE A 139 2.04 -6.56 -16.31
C ILE A 139 3.20 -5.78 -16.90
N CYS A 140 3.74 -4.81 -16.17
CA CYS A 140 4.80 -3.94 -16.68
C CYS A 140 6.06 -4.73 -17.03
N ALA A 141 6.40 -5.77 -16.27
CA ALA A 141 7.54 -6.61 -16.58
C ALA A 141 7.33 -7.39 -17.89
N ALA A 142 6.16 -7.97 -18.11
CA ALA A 142 5.82 -8.62 -19.37
C ALA A 142 5.82 -7.62 -20.55
N LEU A 143 5.30 -6.40 -20.33
CA LEU A 143 5.32 -5.33 -21.32
C LEU A 143 6.73 -4.94 -21.75
N LEU A 144 7.63 -4.76 -20.78
CA LEU A 144 9.03 -4.43 -21.06
C LEU A 144 9.75 -5.57 -21.79
N VAL A 145 9.49 -6.83 -21.43
CA VAL A 145 10.08 -7.98 -22.14
C VAL A 145 9.69 -7.99 -23.62
N GLU A 146 8.42 -7.74 -23.93
CA GLU A 146 7.98 -7.65 -25.33
C GLU A 146 8.57 -6.46 -26.09
N LEU A 147 9.00 -5.41 -25.39
CA LEU A 147 9.73 -4.28 -25.99
C LEU A 147 11.25 -4.52 -26.12
N GLY A 148 11.71 -5.74 -25.81
CA GLY A 148 13.09 -6.15 -25.98
C GLY A 148 14.00 -5.87 -24.80
N PHE A 149 13.46 -5.59 -23.61
CA PHE A 149 14.26 -5.55 -22.40
C PHE A 149 14.63 -6.97 -21.99
N ARG A 150 15.83 -7.16 -21.43
CA ARG A 150 16.20 -8.46 -20.86
C ARG A 150 15.22 -8.84 -19.74
N PRO A 151 14.67 -10.07 -19.71
CA PRO A 151 13.71 -10.52 -18.71
C PRO A 151 14.08 -10.19 -17.26
N LEU A 152 15.32 -10.47 -16.87
CA LEU A 152 15.80 -10.17 -15.53
C LEU A 152 15.78 -8.66 -15.23
N LYS A 153 16.23 -7.82 -16.18
CA LYS A 153 16.22 -6.36 -16.03
C LYS A 153 14.79 -5.82 -15.94
N ALA A 154 13.88 -6.30 -16.79
CA ALA A 154 12.48 -5.89 -16.78
C ALA A 154 11.83 -6.11 -15.40
N ALA A 155 12.03 -7.30 -14.80
CA ALA A 155 11.56 -7.61 -13.46
C ALA A 155 12.14 -6.66 -12.40
N MET A 156 13.46 -6.45 -12.42
CA MET A 156 14.15 -5.56 -11.46
C MET A 156 13.67 -4.10 -11.58
N LEU A 157 13.51 -3.59 -12.81
CA LEU A 157 13.04 -2.22 -13.08
C LEU A 157 11.62 -2.02 -12.54
N CYS A 158 10.73 -2.99 -12.74
CA CYS A 158 9.36 -2.91 -12.23
C CYS A 158 9.31 -2.96 -10.70
N LEU A 159 10.16 -3.78 -10.06
CA LEU A 159 10.26 -3.81 -8.59
C LEU A 159 10.75 -2.48 -8.04
N LEU A 160 11.82 -1.90 -8.61
CA LEU A 160 12.36 -0.61 -8.19
C LEU A 160 11.35 0.52 -8.38
N ALA A 161 10.66 0.55 -9.53
CA ALA A 161 9.65 1.55 -9.83
C ALA A 161 8.50 1.53 -8.82
N ASN A 162 8.12 0.34 -8.34
CA ASN A 162 7.07 0.16 -7.35
C ASN A 162 7.42 0.81 -5.98
N GLY A 163 8.68 1.12 -5.71
CA GLY A 163 9.10 1.88 -4.53
C GLY A 163 8.52 3.30 -4.44
N ALA A 164 8.08 3.87 -5.56
CA ALA A 164 7.46 5.20 -5.59
C ALA A 164 5.94 5.19 -5.40
N ALA A 165 5.29 4.03 -5.53
CA ALA A 165 3.83 3.89 -5.54
C ALA A 165 3.30 2.82 -4.55
N GLY A 166 4.18 2.06 -3.89
CA GLY A 166 3.73 0.99 -3.00
C GLY A 166 2.92 1.48 -1.79
N ALA A 167 3.05 2.76 -1.43
CA ALA A 167 2.39 3.37 -0.28
C ALA A 167 0.89 3.60 -0.52
N TYR A 168 0.51 3.96 -1.75
CA TYR A 168 -0.86 4.40 -2.07
C TYR A 168 -1.60 3.37 -2.93
N GLY A 169 -1.09 2.14 -2.98
CA GLY A 169 -1.68 1.05 -3.72
C GLY A 169 -3.10 0.72 -3.28
N ALA A 170 -3.91 0.27 -4.25
CA ALA A 170 -5.34 0.01 -4.07
C ALA A 170 -6.09 1.17 -3.41
N ILE A 171 -5.91 2.39 -3.93
CA ILE A 171 -6.61 3.61 -3.50
C ILE A 171 -6.25 3.97 -2.05
N GLY A 172 -4.96 3.98 -1.74
CA GLY A 172 -4.46 4.46 -0.46
C GLY A 172 -4.69 3.53 0.75
N ILE A 173 -5.15 2.28 0.55
CA ILE A 173 -5.44 1.34 1.66
C ILE A 173 -4.29 1.21 2.66
N PRO A 174 -3.00 1.10 2.26
CA PRO A 174 -1.93 1.00 3.23
C PRO A 174 -1.88 2.19 4.19
N VAL A 175 -2.03 3.41 3.67
CA VAL A 175 -2.06 4.63 4.49
C VAL A 175 -3.32 4.68 5.37
N LEU A 176 -4.50 4.36 4.79
CA LEU A 176 -5.77 4.32 5.52
C LEU A 176 -5.71 3.34 6.71
N VAL A 177 -5.20 2.13 6.48
CA VAL A 177 -5.05 1.10 7.51
C VAL A 177 -3.98 1.50 8.53
N GLY A 178 -2.87 2.09 8.08
CA GLY A 178 -1.84 2.62 8.98
C GLY A 178 -2.41 3.65 9.94
N ALA A 179 -3.15 4.64 9.42
CA ALA A 179 -3.79 5.67 10.24
C ALA A 179 -4.81 5.07 11.22
N GLN A 180 -5.66 4.16 10.73
CA GLN A 180 -6.68 3.50 11.54
C GLN A 180 -6.06 2.67 12.68
N GLN A 181 -5.01 1.89 12.40
CA GLN A 181 -4.40 0.99 13.37
C GLN A 181 -3.46 1.72 14.33
N GLY A 182 -2.82 2.80 13.88
CA GLY A 182 -2.06 3.70 14.73
C GLY A 182 -2.93 4.63 15.59
N GLY A 183 -4.24 4.71 15.31
CA GLY A 183 -5.12 5.68 15.99
C GLY A 183 -4.74 7.13 15.72
N VAL A 184 -4.10 7.40 14.58
CA VAL A 184 -3.60 8.74 14.21
C VAL A 184 -4.50 9.37 13.15
N ARG A 185 -4.47 10.70 13.09
CA ARG A 185 -5.18 11.46 12.07
C ARG A 185 -4.61 11.19 10.68
N LEU A 186 -5.49 10.87 9.73
CA LEU A 186 -5.11 10.51 8.36
C LEU A 186 -4.42 11.66 7.62
N ASP A 187 -4.88 12.89 7.82
CA ASP A 187 -4.31 14.09 7.21
C ASP A 187 -2.89 14.36 7.74
N GLU A 188 -2.67 14.28 9.05
CA GLU A 188 -1.35 14.44 9.65
C GLU A 188 -0.37 13.36 9.17
N MET A 189 -0.80 12.09 9.14
CA MET A 189 0.01 10.98 8.61
C MET A 189 0.35 11.19 7.13
N SER A 190 -0.61 11.69 6.33
CA SER A 190 -0.42 11.96 4.90
C SER A 190 0.63 13.04 4.66
N LEU A 191 0.69 14.07 5.52
CA LEU A 191 1.73 15.11 5.47
C LEU A 191 3.11 14.53 5.78
N MET A 192 3.22 13.64 6.77
CA MET A 192 4.50 13.00 7.10
C MET A 192 5.04 12.14 5.94
N LEU A 193 4.15 11.49 5.18
CA LEU A 193 4.52 10.72 3.99
C LEU A 193 5.08 11.59 2.85
N ILE A 194 4.77 12.89 2.80
CA ILE A 194 5.36 13.80 1.81
C ILE A 194 6.89 13.80 1.96
N ALA A 195 7.40 14.02 3.17
CA ALA A 195 8.83 14.05 3.42
C ALA A 195 9.49 12.67 3.30
N LEU A 196 8.80 11.61 3.73
CA LEU A 196 9.37 10.26 3.78
C LEU A 196 9.36 9.52 2.44
N VAL A 197 8.33 9.70 1.61
CA VAL A 197 8.13 8.92 0.37
C VAL A 197 8.33 9.76 -0.89
N GLN A 198 7.93 11.03 -0.90
CA GLN A 198 7.87 11.79 -2.16
C GLN A 198 9.24 12.20 -2.68
N VAL A 199 10.21 12.38 -1.79
CA VAL A 199 11.62 12.56 -2.17
C VAL A 199 12.17 11.28 -2.80
N CYS A 200 11.82 10.10 -2.29
CA CYS A 200 12.17 8.83 -2.94
C CYS A 200 11.54 8.75 -4.33
N ALA A 201 10.23 9.05 -4.45
CA ALA A 201 9.52 9.01 -5.73
C ALA A 201 10.14 9.95 -6.78
N LEU A 202 10.61 11.13 -6.37
CA LEU A 202 11.34 12.08 -7.22
C LEU A 202 12.64 11.48 -7.79
N LEU A 203 13.36 10.68 -7.00
CA LEU A 203 14.67 10.12 -7.36
C LEU A 203 14.60 8.77 -8.08
N VAL A 204 13.49 8.02 -7.93
CA VAL A 204 13.29 6.71 -8.57
C VAL A 204 13.51 6.72 -10.09
N PRO A 205 13.05 7.72 -10.88
CA PRO A 205 13.36 7.82 -12.31
C PRO A 205 14.85 7.73 -12.63
N ALA A 206 15.68 8.44 -11.87
CA ALA A 206 17.14 8.40 -12.05
C ALA A 206 17.71 7.02 -11.68
N GLY A 207 17.20 6.40 -10.61
CA GLY A 207 17.57 5.02 -10.23
C GLY A 207 17.23 3.99 -11.31
N LEU A 208 16.06 4.12 -11.95
CA LEU A 208 15.64 3.24 -13.05
C LEU A 208 16.58 3.33 -14.25
N VAL A 209 16.93 4.55 -14.67
CA VAL A 209 17.86 4.74 -15.80
C VAL A 209 19.29 4.36 -15.43
N ALA A 210 19.73 4.61 -14.20
CA ALA A 210 21.03 4.15 -13.72
C ALA A 210 21.14 2.61 -13.76
N MET A 211 20.08 1.89 -13.40
CA MET A 211 20.06 0.43 -13.48
C MET A 211 20.01 -0.10 -14.93
N LEU A 212 19.45 0.68 -15.86
CA LEU A 212 19.33 0.30 -17.26
C LEU A 212 20.59 0.57 -18.10
N ASP A 213 21.11 1.81 -18.06
CA ASP A 213 22.20 2.34 -18.92
C ASP A 213 23.31 3.05 -18.10
N GLY A 214 23.36 2.81 -16.79
CA GLY A 214 24.38 3.38 -15.91
C GLY A 214 24.31 4.89 -15.76
N TRP A 215 25.38 5.47 -15.19
CA TRP A 215 25.46 6.92 -14.94
C TRP A 215 25.51 7.75 -16.23
N ARG A 216 26.00 7.15 -17.33
CA ARG A 216 25.96 7.77 -18.65
C ARG A 216 24.53 8.00 -19.11
N GLY A 217 23.66 6.99 -18.97
CA GLY A 217 22.24 7.11 -19.29
C GLY A 217 21.59 8.24 -18.51
N VAL A 218 21.85 8.33 -17.20
CA VAL A 218 21.33 9.41 -16.34
C VAL A 218 21.79 10.78 -16.83
N ARG A 219 23.08 10.95 -17.16
CA ARG A 219 23.61 12.22 -17.70
C ARG A 219 23.01 12.59 -19.06
N GLU A 220 22.71 11.61 -19.91
CA GLU A 220 22.13 11.87 -21.24
C GLU A 220 20.63 12.20 -21.16
N THR A 221 19.91 11.71 -20.14
CA THR A 221 18.46 11.88 -19.99
C THR A 221 18.03 12.74 -18.80
N TRP A 222 18.97 13.37 -18.08
CA TRP A 222 18.70 14.15 -16.87
C TRP A 222 17.52 15.14 -16.95
N PRO A 223 17.27 15.86 -18.07
CA PRO A 223 16.15 16.81 -18.13
C PRO A 223 14.80 16.09 -18.00
N VAL A 224 14.67 14.94 -18.67
CA VAL A 224 13.46 14.11 -18.58
C VAL A 224 13.31 13.49 -17.21
N LEU A 225 14.40 12.99 -16.63
CA LEU A 225 14.38 12.35 -15.31
C LEU A 225 13.91 13.32 -14.23
N LEU A 226 14.47 14.53 -14.24
CA LEU A 226 14.06 15.59 -13.33
C LEU A 226 12.60 15.99 -13.59
N PHE A 227 12.23 16.23 -14.85
CA PHE A 227 10.88 16.63 -15.21
C PHE A 227 9.82 15.61 -14.77
N VAL A 228 10.00 14.33 -15.15
CA VAL A 228 9.02 13.28 -14.80
C VAL A 228 8.97 13.05 -13.29
N GLY A 229 10.11 13.08 -12.60
CA GLY A 229 10.17 12.95 -11.16
C GLY A 229 9.44 14.09 -10.45
N VAL A 230 9.66 15.35 -10.88
CA VAL A 230 9.01 16.54 -10.31
C VAL A 230 7.50 16.52 -10.57
N VAL A 231 7.06 16.19 -11.79
CA VAL A 231 5.63 16.13 -12.10
C VAL A 231 4.94 15.02 -11.31
N PHE A 232 5.53 13.82 -11.28
CA PHE A 232 4.96 12.67 -10.58
C PHE A 232 4.88 12.93 -9.07
N SER A 233 6.03 13.22 -8.44
CA SER A 233 6.14 13.46 -6.99
C SER A 233 5.41 14.73 -6.56
N GLY A 234 5.44 15.78 -7.37
CA GLY A 234 4.75 17.04 -7.09
C GLY A 234 3.23 16.87 -7.09
N VAL A 235 2.66 16.18 -8.07
CA VAL A 235 1.21 15.91 -8.10
C VAL A 235 0.81 14.95 -6.98
N GLN A 236 1.63 13.94 -6.67
CA GLN A 236 1.41 13.08 -5.50
C GLN A 236 1.39 13.92 -4.20
N THR A 237 2.34 14.83 -4.04
CA THR A 237 2.45 15.75 -2.89
C THR A 237 1.22 16.64 -2.74
N LEU A 238 0.81 17.30 -3.83
CA LEU A 238 -0.39 18.15 -3.83
C LEU A 238 -1.64 17.32 -3.49
N THR A 239 -1.74 16.11 -4.02
CA THR A 239 -2.88 15.22 -3.77
C THR A 239 -2.93 14.80 -2.29
N LEU A 240 -1.81 14.40 -1.69
CA LEU A 240 -1.73 14.10 -0.26
C LEU A 240 -2.14 15.29 0.60
N TYR A 241 -1.68 16.48 0.24
CA TYR A 241 -1.93 17.70 1.00
C TYR A 241 -3.42 18.12 0.96
N PHE A 242 -4.06 18.04 -0.22
CA PHE A 242 -5.42 18.57 -0.41
C PHE A 242 -6.55 17.53 -0.35
N LEU A 243 -6.29 16.29 -0.77
CA LEU A 243 -7.34 15.29 -1.03
C LEU A 243 -7.18 14.02 -0.18
N GLY A 244 -5.95 13.70 0.24
CA GLY A 244 -5.63 12.48 0.98
C GLY A 244 -4.96 11.40 0.10
N PRO A 245 -4.73 10.19 0.65
CA PRO A 245 -3.95 9.14 -0.01
C PRO A 245 -4.68 8.41 -1.16
N GLU A 246 -6.00 8.56 -1.27
CA GLU A 246 -6.85 7.74 -2.15
C GLU A 246 -6.50 7.90 -3.64
N LEU A 247 -6.13 9.12 -4.07
CA LEU A 247 -5.89 9.47 -5.48
C LEU A 247 -4.41 9.63 -5.84
N VAL A 248 -3.51 9.46 -4.88
CA VAL A 248 -2.09 9.82 -5.03
C VAL A 248 -1.43 9.06 -6.18
N ASP A 249 -1.58 7.74 -6.18
CA ASP A 249 -1.09 6.86 -7.26
C ASP A 249 -2.06 6.68 -8.42
N ILE A 250 -2.98 7.63 -8.59
CA ILE A 250 -3.79 7.76 -9.80
C ILE A 250 -3.37 9.05 -10.51
N LEU A 251 -3.45 10.19 -9.81
CA LEU A 251 -3.19 11.50 -10.38
C LEU A 251 -1.71 11.72 -10.71
N GLY A 252 -0.79 11.37 -9.80
CA GLY A 252 0.65 11.53 -10.02
C GLY A 252 1.15 10.75 -11.24
N PRO A 253 0.88 9.44 -11.31
CA PRO A 253 1.15 8.61 -12.48
C PRO A 253 0.59 9.11 -13.81
N LEU A 254 -0.69 9.53 -13.84
CA LEU A 254 -1.32 10.05 -15.06
C LEU A 254 -0.71 11.38 -15.51
N ALA A 255 -0.44 12.28 -14.56
CA ALA A 255 0.25 13.54 -14.83
C ALA A 255 1.68 13.31 -15.33
N GLY A 256 2.41 12.37 -14.72
CA GLY A 256 3.75 11.96 -15.15
C GLY A 256 3.74 11.39 -16.56
N MET A 257 2.77 10.55 -16.89
CA MET A 257 2.64 9.95 -18.23
C MET A 257 2.29 10.98 -19.30
N GLY A 258 1.26 11.80 -19.06
CA GLY A 258 0.82 12.85 -19.99
C GLY A 258 1.89 13.94 -20.15
N GLY A 259 2.50 14.34 -19.03
CA GLY A 259 3.61 15.28 -18.99
C GLY A 259 4.81 14.76 -19.77
N LEU A 260 5.22 13.50 -19.55
CA LEU A 260 6.34 12.89 -20.26
C LEU A 260 6.06 12.81 -21.77
N ALA A 261 4.85 12.39 -22.17
CA ALA A 261 4.46 12.35 -23.57
C ALA A 261 4.49 13.74 -24.23
N LEU A 262 4.08 14.80 -23.51
CA LEU A 262 4.16 16.18 -23.97
C LEU A 262 5.60 16.68 -24.05
N PHE A 263 6.42 16.41 -23.05
CA PHE A 263 7.82 16.81 -22.98
C PHE A 263 8.62 16.20 -24.14
N MET A 264 8.35 14.93 -24.49
CA MET A 264 8.99 14.23 -25.62
C MET A 264 8.63 14.81 -27.00
N ARG A 265 7.65 15.72 -27.10
CA ARG A 265 7.40 16.48 -28.33
C ARG A 265 8.44 17.55 -28.58
N PHE A 266 9.02 18.10 -27.51
CA PHE A 266 9.98 19.21 -27.58
C PHE A 266 11.42 18.77 -27.34
N TRP A 267 11.61 17.64 -26.66
CA TRP A 267 12.92 17.11 -26.31
C TRP A 267 13.07 15.66 -26.74
N ARG A 268 14.26 15.30 -27.23
CA ARG A 268 14.66 13.91 -27.52
C ARG A 268 16.11 13.69 -27.09
N PRO A 269 16.46 12.47 -26.63
CA PRO A 269 17.84 12.17 -26.29
C PRO A 269 18.70 12.22 -27.57
N ARG A 270 19.93 12.77 -27.46
CA ARG A 270 20.86 12.85 -28.59
C ARG A 270 21.26 11.49 -29.15
N ARG A 271 21.33 10.49 -28.27
CA ARG A 271 21.59 9.09 -28.58
C ARG A 271 20.39 8.28 -28.14
N ILE A 272 19.80 7.53 -29.05
CA ILE A 272 18.75 6.56 -28.71
C ILE A 272 19.42 5.33 -28.11
N TYR A 273 19.08 5.00 -26.86
CA TYR A 273 19.53 3.78 -26.20
C TYR A 273 18.54 2.63 -26.45
N ARG A 274 19.06 1.51 -26.97
CA ARG A 274 18.36 0.23 -27.04
C ARG A 274 19.34 -0.90 -26.70
N GLU A 275 18.89 -1.92 -25.98
CA GLU A 275 19.67 -3.13 -25.78
C GLU A 275 19.90 -3.84 -27.13
N ALA A 276 21.08 -4.44 -27.31
CA ALA A 276 21.54 -4.96 -28.60
C ALA A 276 20.63 -6.03 -29.27
N GLN A 277 19.75 -6.67 -28.49
CA GLN A 277 18.82 -7.71 -28.97
C GLN A 277 17.36 -7.23 -29.04
N ALA A 278 17.10 -5.94 -28.83
CA ALA A 278 15.74 -5.42 -28.84
C ALA A 278 15.17 -5.45 -30.28
N PRO A 279 13.93 -5.97 -30.48
CA PRO A 279 13.31 -6.00 -31.80
C PRO A 279 13.04 -4.56 -32.29
N PRO A 280 12.90 -4.33 -33.60
CA PRO A 280 12.47 -3.02 -34.11
C PRO A 280 11.15 -2.59 -33.48
N CYS A 281 10.98 -1.29 -33.21
CA CYS A 281 9.76 -0.79 -32.57
C CYS A 281 8.53 -1.09 -33.45
N SER A 282 7.45 -1.55 -32.82
CA SER A 282 6.15 -1.70 -33.48
C SER A 282 5.68 -0.35 -34.03
N ALA A 283 5.28 -0.35 -35.31
CA ALA A 283 4.81 0.83 -36.03
C ALA A 283 3.31 1.15 -35.81
N GLN A 284 2.60 0.34 -35.03
CA GLN A 284 1.14 0.47 -34.91
C GLN A 284 0.76 1.67 -34.04
N ARG A 285 0.40 2.77 -34.71
CA ARG A 285 -0.09 4.00 -34.08
C ARG A 285 -1.59 3.92 -33.86
N TRP A 286 -2.03 4.37 -32.70
CA TRP A 286 -3.44 4.47 -32.33
C TRP A 286 -3.90 5.93 -32.46
N ALA A 287 -5.13 6.13 -32.94
CA ALA A 287 -5.71 7.47 -33.00
C ALA A 287 -5.98 8.00 -31.58
N LEU A 288 -5.79 9.30 -31.34
CA LEU A 288 -6.00 9.92 -30.02
C LEU A 288 -7.38 9.60 -29.43
N ALA A 289 -8.43 9.62 -30.26
CA ALA A 289 -9.79 9.27 -29.83
C ALA A 289 -9.92 7.82 -29.33
N GLN A 290 -9.19 6.88 -29.92
CA GLN A 290 -9.16 5.48 -29.48
C GLN A 290 -8.42 5.36 -28.15
N VAL A 291 -7.31 6.07 -27.98
CA VAL A 291 -6.56 6.12 -26.72
C VAL A 291 -7.43 6.71 -25.62
N LEU A 292 -8.04 7.88 -25.82
CA LEU A 292 -8.93 8.50 -24.83
C LEU A 292 -10.09 7.57 -24.43
N ARG A 293 -10.75 6.93 -25.41
CA ARG A 293 -11.81 5.94 -25.11
C ARG A 293 -11.27 4.73 -24.34
N ALA A 294 -10.04 4.30 -24.61
CA ALA A 294 -9.42 3.19 -23.89
C ALA A 294 -9.15 3.52 -22.42
N TRP A 295 -8.80 4.76 -22.10
CA TRP A 295 -8.59 5.24 -20.74
C TRP A 295 -9.89 5.52 -19.95
N SER A 296 -11.07 5.36 -20.57
CA SER A 296 -12.37 5.67 -19.95
C SER A 296 -12.65 5.05 -18.58
N PRO A 297 -12.36 3.77 -18.31
CA PRO A 297 -12.62 3.22 -16.98
C PRO A 297 -11.88 3.98 -15.87
N PHE A 298 -10.71 4.52 -16.21
CA PHE A 298 -9.78 5.09 -15.26
C PHE A 298 -10.03 6.57 -14.98
N TYR A 299 -10.37 7.38 -15.99
CA TYR A 299 -10.80 8.75 -15.70
C TYR A 299 -12.20 8.78 -15.05
N ILE A 300 -13.09 7.81 -15.35
CA ILE A 300 -14.37 7.66 -14.64
C ILE A 300 -14.12 7.34 -13.17
N LEU A 301 -13.23 6.38 -12.88
CA LEU A 301 -12.80 6.06 -11.52
C LEU A 301 -12.21 7.29 -10.82
N THR A 302 -11.31 8.00 -11.49
CA THR A 302 -10.65 9.20 -10.94
C THR A 302 -11.69 10.24 -10.55
N GLY A 303 -12.66 10.52 -11.42
CA GLY A 303 -13.74 11.46 -11.15
C GLY A 303 -14.64 11.01 -9.99
N ALA A 304 -15.01 9.73 -9.94
CA ALA A 304 -15.84 9.19 -8.86
C ALA A 304 -15.12 9.27 -7.50
N ILE A 305 -13.85 8.85 -7.43
CA ILE A 305 -13.07 8.92 -6.19
C ILE A 305 -12.79 10.37 -5.79
N LEU A 306 -12.58 11.29 -6.75
CA LEU A 306 -12.42 12.70 -6.46
C LEU A 306 -13.64 13.25 -5.73
N VAL A 307 -14.85 12.98 -6.24
CA VAL A 307 -16.09 13.38 -5.56
C VAL A 307 -16.15 12.80 -4.14
N TRP A 308 -15.79 11.53 -3.95
CA TRP A 308 -15.76 10.88 -2.63
C TRP A 308 -14.70 11.43 -1.68
N SER A 309 -13.61 11.98 -2.23
CA SER A 309 -12.48 12.51 -1.45
C SER A 309 -12.69 13.97 -1.04
N LEU A 310 -13.61 14.69 -1.68
CA LEU A 310 -13.90 16.09 -1.36
C LEU A 310 -14.38 16.24 0.10
N PRO A 311 -13.86 17.23 0.87
CA PRO A 311 -14.33 17.50 2.22
C PRO A 311 -15.84 17.72 2.31
N ALA A 312 -16.42 18.40 1.30
CA ALA A 312 -17.86 18.65 1.23
C ALA A 312 -18.68 17.34 1.15
N PHE A 313 -18.19 16.33 0.41
CA PHE A 313 -18.87 15.04 0.32
C PHE A 313 -18.70 14.24 1.61
N LYS A 314 -17.48 14.20 2.18
CA LYS A 314 -17.21 13.56 3.49
C LYS A 314 -18.08 14.17 4.61
N ALA A 315 -18.29 15.49 4.59
CA ALA A 315 -19.12 16.20 5.55
C ALA A 315 -20.60 15.78 5.53
N LEU A 316 -21.14 15.30 4.40
CA LEU A 316 -22.52 14.78 4.33
C LEU A 316 -22.74 13.60 5.27
N PHE A 317 -21.69 12.85 5.60
CA PHE A 317 -21.74 11.64 6.41
C PHE A 317 -21.11 11.82 7.80
N ALA A 318 -20.67 13.04 8.13
CA ALA A 318 -20.26 13.39 9.49
C ALA A 318 -21.47 13.31 10.44
N ALA A 319 -21.24 13.37 11.75
CA ALA A 319 -22.29 13.21 12.76
C ALA A 319 -23.50 14.16 12.55
N ASP A 320 -23.23 15.40 12.15
CA ASP A 320 -24.26 16.43 11.88
C ASP A 320 -24.63 16.54 10.39
N GLY A 321 -24.16 15.60 9.56
CA GLY A 321 -24.35 15.62 8.12
C GLY A 321 -25.74 15.13 7.68
N ALA A 322 -26.20 15.60 6.52
CA ALA A 322 -27.51 15.24 5.96
C ALA A 322 -27.72 13.73 5.72
N LEU A 323 -26.63 12.96 5.56
CA LEU A 323 -26.62 11.52 5.33
C LEU A 323 -26.00 10.75 6.50
N ALA A 324 -25.85 11.35 7.69
CA ALA A 324 -25.30 10.70 8.88
C ALA A 324 -26.00 9.36 9.20
N ALA A 325 -27.32 9.32 9.03
CA ALA A 325 -28.15 8.13 9.27
C ALA A 325 -27.80 6.93 8.38
N THR A 326 -27.06 7.14 7.28
CA THR A 326 -26.62 6.07 6.38
C THR A 326 -25.32 5.40 6.85
N VAL A 327 -24.62 5.98 7.82
CA VAL A 327 -23.44 5.38 8.46
C VAL A 327 -23.92 4.61 9.69
N LEU A 328 -24.02 3.29 9.54
CA LEU A 328 -24.43 2.43 10.63
C LEU A 328 -23.30 2.27 11.64
N GLN A 329 -23.55 2.66 12.88
CA GLN A 329 -22.64 2.48 14.00
C GLN A 329 -23.06 1.24 14.78
N LEU A 330 -22.35 0.13 14.57
CA LEU A 330 -22.70 -1.17 15.15
C LEU A 330 -21.76 -1.48 16.33
N PRO A 331 -22.17 -1.22 17.59
CA PRO A 331 -21.34 -1.57 18.75
C PRO A 331 -21.21 -3.09 18.84
N ILE A 332 -19.98 -3.57 19.00
CA ILE A 332 -19.71 -5.00 19.17
C ILE A 332 -20.08 -5.38 20.60
N GLY A 333 -21.27 -5.94 20.78
CA GLY A 333 -21.85 -6.19 22.11
C GLY A 333 -21.02 -7.06 23.04
N LEU A 334 -19.98 -7.77 22.57
CA LEU A 334 -19.02 -8.53 23.38
C LEU A 334 -17.82 -7.70 23.88
N LEU A 335 -17.53 -6.56 23.26
CA LEU A 335 -16.31 -5.76 23.49
C LEU A 335 -16.58 -4.28 23.81
N ASP A 336 -17.64 -3.70 23.23
CA ASP A 336 -17.89 -2.27 23.33
C ASP A 336 -17.98 -1.81 24.78
N GLN A 337 -17.18 -0.81 25.11
CA GLN A 337 -17.04 -0.23 26.44
C GLN A 337 -16.66 -1.23 27.55
N ARG A 338 -16.11 -2.40 27.21
CA ARG A 338 -15.74 -3.45 28.18
C ARG A 338 -14.28 -3.43 28.59
N VAL A 339 -13.44 -2.76 27.81
CA VAL A 339 -11.98 -2.66 28.00
C VAL A 339 -11.60 -1.23 28.35
N GLN A 340 -10.67 -1.05 29.28
CA GLN A 340 -10.15 0.24 29.69
C GLN A 340 -8.63 0.31 29.51
N GLU A 341 -8.16 1.39 28.91
CA GLU A 341 -6.77 1.82 28.94
C GLU A 341 -6.49 2.54 30.27
N VAL A 342 -5.30 2.35 30.80
CA VAL A 342 -4.86 2.91 32.09
C VAL A 342 -3.48 3.57 31.92
N PRO A 343 -3.01 4.38 32.89
CA PRO A 343 -1.62 4.86 32.88
C PRO A 343 -0.60 3.70 32.79
N PRO A 344 0.56 3.88 32.12
CA PRO A 344 1.10 5.13 31.59
C PRO A 344 0.67 5.46 30.15
N LEU A 345 -0.18 4.64 29.52
CA LEU A 345 -0.56 4.84 28.12
C LEU A 345 -1.45 6.07 27.92
N VAL A 346 -2.37 6.28 28.87
CA VAL A 346 -3.28 7.41 28.94
C VAL A 346 -3.14 8.10 30.30
N ALA A 347 -3.28 9.43 30.33
CA ALA A 347 -3.15 10.20 31.57
C ALA A 347 -4.23 9.83 32.61
N SER A 348 -5.41 9.45 32.16
CA SER A 348 -6.53 9.00 32.98
C SER A 348 -7.18 7.77 32.36
N VAL A 349 -7.78 6.92 33.20
CA VAL A 349 -8.48 5.71 32.75
C VAL A 349 -9.48 6.04 31.64
N ARG A 350 -9.34 5.40 30.48
CA ARG A 350 -10.16 5.65 29.30
C ARG A 350 -10.82 4.35 28.85
N THR A 351 -12.14 4.35 28.73
CA THR A 351 -12.87 3.21 28.17
C THR A 351 -12.73 3.18 26.65
N LEU A 352 -12.37 2.01 26.09
CA LEU A 352 -12.21 1.83 24.66
C LEU A 352 -13.55 1.58 23.96
N PRO A 353 -13.91 2.39 22.94
CA PRO A 353 -15.08 2.13 22.11
C PRO A 353 -14.76 1.02 21.10
N ALA A 354 -15.69 0.08 20.91
CA ALA A 354 -15.59 -0.99 19.94
C ALA A 354 -16.80 -0.99 19.00
N VAL A 355 -16.86 0.04 18.17
CA VAL A 355 -17.95 0.28 17.22
C VAL A 355 -17.47 0.00 15.80
N TRP A 356 -18.19 -0.86 15.09
CA TRP A 356 -17.97 -1.06 13.66
C TRP A 356 -18.79 -0.07 12.85
N ASN A 357 -18.10 0.82 12.15
CA ASN A 357 -18.72 1.85 11.32
C ASN A 357 -18.91 1.33 9.90
N VAL A 358 -20.16 1.15 9.48
CA VAL A 358 -20.55 0.64 8.17
C VAL A 358 -21.23 1.75 7.38
N GLY A 359 -20.43 2.51 6.63
CA GLY A 359 -20.91 3.53 5.71
C GLY A 359 -20.85 3.04 4.27
N TRP A 360 -21.90 2.36 3.80
CA TRP A 360 -21.93 1.85 2.42
C TRP A 360 -21.80 2.97 1.39
N LEU A 361 -22.50 4.08 1.57
CA LEU A 361 -22.51 5.17 0.59
C LEU A 361 -21.23 6.00 0.61
N ASN A 362 -20.63 6.23 1.77
CA ASN A 362 -19.42 7.05 1.90
C ASN A 362 -18.12 6.28 1.67
N ALA A 363 -18.16 4.94 1.63
CA ALA A 363 -16.98 4.13 1.37
C ALA A 363 -16.45 4.35 -0.05
N SER A 364 -15.14 4.45 -0.20
CA SER A 364 -14.46 4.56 -1.50
C SER A 364 -14.83 3.41 -2.44
N GLY A 365 -15.13 2.22 -1.91
CA GLY A 365 -15.59 1.07 -2.69
C GLY A 365 -16.86 1.36 -3.50
N THR A 366 -17.74 2.24 -3.02
CA THR A 366 -18.97 2.63 -3.72
C THR A 366 -18.68 3.55 -4.90
N ALA A 367 -17.71 4.46 -4.77
CA ALA A 367 -17.23 5.23 -5.91
C ALA A 367 -16.67 4.31 -7.02
N ILE A 368 -15.92 3.27 -6.64
CA ILE A 368 -15.39 2.29 -7.60
C ILE A 368 -16.51 1.46 -8.23
N LEU A 369 -17.50 1.03 -7.43
CA LEU A 369 -18.68 0.33 -7.92
C LEU A 369 -19.42 1.17 -8.97
N ILE A 370 -19.65 2.45 -8.68
CA ILE A 370 -20.26 3.40 -9.64
C ILE A 370 -19.40 3.50 -10.90
N ALA A 371 -18.08 3.64 -10.75
CA ALA A 371 -17.17 3.70 -11.89
C ALA A 371 -17.18 2.41 -12.74
N ALA A 372 -17.29 1.24 -12.11
CA ALA A 372 -17.41 -0.05 -12.77
C ALA A 372 -18.73 -0.18 -13.53
N VAL A 373 -19.85 0.21 -12.90
CA VAL A 373 -21.17 0.22 -13.54
C VAL A 373 -21.18 1.15 -14.75
N LEU A 374 -20.70 2.40 -14.60
CA LEU A 374 -20.58 3.34 -15.72
C LEU A 374 -19.66 2.80 -16.82
N THR A 375 -18.57 2.13 -16.45
CA THR A 375 -17.67 1.49 -17.43
C THR A 375 -18.40 0.41 -18.23
N VAL A 376 -19.22 -0.43 -17.60
CA VAL A 376 -20.02 -1.45 -18.28
C VAL A 376 -21.02 -0.80 -19.23
N LEU A 377 -21.76 0.21 -18.75
CA LEU A 377 -22.79 0.90 -19.55
C LEU A 377 -22.21 1.63 -20.77
N LEU A 378 -21.02 2.22 -20.62
CA LEU A 378 -20.37 2.99 -21.69
C LEU A 378 -19.50 2.13 -22.62
N SER A 379 -19.35 0.84 -22.35
CA SER A 379 -18.50 -0.06 -23.15
C SER A 379 -19.34 -1.01 -24.00
N PRO A 380 -19.39 -0.83 -25.34
CA PRO A 380 -20.22 -1.67 -26.21
C PRO A 380 -19.79 -3.14 -26.24
N ARG A 381 -18.57 -3.46 -25.79
CA ARG A 381 -18.02 -4.82 -25.72
C ARG A 381 -18.36 -5.54 -24.40
N LEU A 382 -18.95 -4.85 -23.42
CA LEU A 382 -19.32 -5.42 -22.14
C LEU A 382 -20.84 -5.55 -22.06
N ASN A 383 -21.31 -6.69 -21.56
CA ASN A 383 -22.70 -6.91 -21.22
C ASN A 383 -22.82 -7.31 -19.75
N LEU A 384 -24.03 -7.25 -19.18
CA LEU A 384 -24.26 -7.51 -17.76
C LEU A 384 -23.76 -8.90 -17.34
N ARG A 385 -23.96 -9.92 -18.18
CA ARG A 385 -23.50 -11.30 -17.93
C ARG A 385 -21.98 -11.42 -17.86
N SER A 386 -21.27 -10.74 -18.76
CA SER A 386 -19.81 -10.70 -18.76
C SER A 386 -19.28 -9.94 -17.53
N ALA A 387 -19.98 -8.88 -17.13
CA ALA A 387 -19.58 -8.06 -15.98
C ALA A 387 -19.78 -8.80 -14.66
N THR A 388 -20.93 -9.47 -14.48
CA THR A 388 -21.18 -10.30 -13.29
C THR A 388 -20.27 -11.53 -13.27
N GLY A 389 -19.96 -12.11 -14.43
CA GLY A 389 -18.95 -13.16 -14.56
C GLY A 389 -17.58 -12.74 -14.03
N GLU A 390 -17.10 -11.55 -14.43
CA GLU A 390 -15.84 -10.99 -13.92
C GLU A 390 -15.89 -10.68 -12.42
N LEU A 391 -17.04 -10.24 -11.89
CA LEU A 391 -17.20 -9.96 -10.45
C LEU A 391 -17.09 -11.26 -9.64
N VAL A 392 -17.79 -12.31 -10.06
CA VAL A 392 -17.75 -13.63 -9.40
C VAL A 392 -16.33 -14.20 -9.46
N GLN A 393 -15.65 -14.07 -10.61
CA GLN A 393 -14.27 -14.51 -10.75
C GLN A 393 -13.34 -13.70 -9.85
N SER A 394 -13.53 -12.38 -9.76
CA SER A 394 -12.76 -11.50 -8.86
C SER A 394 -12.95 -11.93 -7.40
N ALA A 395 -14.18 -12.21 -6.96
CA ALA A 395 -14.46 -12.70 -5.62
C ALA A 395 -13.78 -14.05 -5.34
N ARG A 396 -13.81 -14.98 -6.31
CA ARG A 396 -13.16 -16.29 -6.19
C ARG A 396 -11.63 -16.21 -6.15
N GLU A 397 -11.02 -15.25 -6.83
CA GLU A 397 -9.57 -15.05 -6.75
C GLU A 397 -9.17 -14.32 -5.46
N MET A 398 -10.00 -13.37 -5.02
CA MET A 398 -9.70 -12.51 -3.87
C MET A 398 -10.11 -13.08 -2.51
N TRP A 399 -10.91 -14.15 -2.42
CA TRP A 399 -11.34 -14.65 -1.11
C TRP A 399 -10.18 -15.05 -0.19
N ARG A 400 -9.10 -15.63 -0.72
CA ARG A 400 -7.93 -16.01 0.11
C ARG A 400 -7.13 -14.79 0.59
N PRO A 401 -6.76 -13.82 -0.27
CA PRO A 401 -6.20 -12.55 0.18
C PRO A 401 -7.08 -11.84 1.21
N LEU A 402 -8.39 -11.72 0.95
CA LEU A 402 -9.32 -11.02 1.83
C LEU A 402 -9.49 -11.71 3.18
N ALA A 403 -9.59 -13.05 3.20
CA ALA A 403 -9.63 -13.81 4.44
C ALA A 403 -8.32 -13.67 5.22
N THR A 404 -7.16 -13.65 4.54
CA THR A 404 -5.86 -13.45 5.20
C THR A 404 -5.77 -12.08 5.84
N VAL A 405 -6.12 -11.00 5.13
CA VAL A 405 -6.15 -9.64 5.68
C VAL A 405 -7.12 -9.56 6.87
N SER A 406 -8.29 -10.17 6.78
CA SER A 406 -9.28 -10.19 7.86
C SER A 406 -8.77 -10.90 9.12
N LEU A 407 -8.04 -12.01 8.97
CA LEU A 407 -7.42 -12.71 10.09
C LEU A 407 -6.23 -11.94 10.68
N VAL A 408 -5.41 -11.28 9.85
CA VAL A 408 -4.32 -10.41 10.33
C VAL A 408 -4.89 -9.21 11.10
N MET A 409 -6.00 -8.63 10.63
CA MET A 409 -6.75 -7.62 11.38
C MET A 409 -7.32 -8.19 12.69
N ALA A 410 -7.80 -9.43 12.70
CA ALA A 410 -8.23 -10.09 13.94
C ALA A 410 -7.08 -10.18 14.95
N VAL A 411 -5.88 -10.59 14.51
CA VAL A 411 -4.67 -10.61 15.37
C VAL A 411 -4.41 -9.23 15.94
N ALA A 412 -4.36 -8.20 15.09
CA ALA A 412 -4.07 -6.83 15.50
C ALA A 412 -5.09 -6.29 16.51
N TYR A 413 -6.39 -6.46 16.26
CA TYR A 413 -7.42 -6.02 17.20
C TYR A 413 -7.33 -6.78 18.52
N VAL A 414 -7.12 -8.10 18.51
CA VAL A 414 -6.94 -8.86 19.75
C VAL A 414 -5.72 -8.36 20.53
N THR A 415 -4.57 -8.14 19.88
CA THR A 415 -3.36 -7.65 20.54
C THR A 415 -3.45 -6.19 20.99
N ASN A 416 -4.22 -5.36 20.30
CA ASN A 416 -4.42 -3.95 20.67
C ASN A 416 -5.34 -3.86 21.89
N TYR A 417 -6.48 -4.55 21.86
CA TYR A 417 -7.43 -4.53 22.98
C TYR A 417 -6.91 -5.28 24.21
N SER A 418 -6.08 -6.31 24.07
CA SER A 418 -5.47 -6.99 25.21
C SER A 418 -4.31 -6.22 25.86
N GLY A 419 -3.86 -5.12 25.26
CA GLY A 419 -2.71 -4.36 25.73
C GLY A 419 -1.35 -4.96 25.34
N ALA A 420 -1.32 -6.12 24.67
CA ALA A 420 -0.08 -6.75 24.21
C ALA A 420 0.71 -5.85 23.25
N SER A 421 0.05 -5.22 22.28
CA SER A 421 0.68 -4.26 21.36
C SER A 421 1.26 -3.06 22.11
N SER A 422 0.57 -2.60 23.17
CA SER A 422 1.04 -1.53 24.04
C SER A 422 2.26 -1.95 24.85
N SER A 423 2.33 -3.18 25.36
CA SER A 423 3.52 -3.72 26.04
C SER A 423 4.76 -3.71 25.15
N ILE A 424 4.62 -4.08 23.87
CA ILE A 424 5.72 -4.02 22.90
C ILE A 424 6.16 -2.56 22.71
N GLY A 425 5.21 -1.64 22.51
CA GLY A 425 5.52 -0.22 22.34
C GLY A 425 6.22 0.40 23.56
N LEU A 426 5.76 0.06 24.78
CA LEU A 426 6.38 0.51 26.03
C LEU A 426 7.81 -0.02 26.20
N ALA A 427 8.07 -1.27 25.83
CA ALA A 427 9.42 -1.81 25.85
C ALA A 427 10.33 -1.14 24.81
N LEU A 428 9.81 -0.91 23.59
CA LEU A 428 10.56 -0.20 22.55
C LEU A 428 10.83 1.26 22.88
N ALA A 429 9.98 1.91 23.69
CA ALA A 429 10.18 3.27 24.17
C ALA A 429 11.45 3.42 25.03
N GLN A 430 11.97 2.33 25.60
CA GLN A 430 13.25 2.34 26.31
C GLN A 430 14.44 2.70 25.40
N ALA A 431 14.31 2.55 24.07
CA ALA A 431 15.30 3.03 23.11
C ALA A 431 15.35 4.57 23.01
N GLY A 432 14.39 5.28 23.61
CA GLY A 432 14.36 6.74 23.70
C GLY A 432 14.44 7.43 22.34
N GLY A 433 15.22 8.51 22.28
CA GLY A 433 15.38 9.34 21.06
C GLY A 433 16.06 8.64 19.88
N VAL A 434 16.56 7.41 20.04
CA VAL A 434 17.10 6.60 18.92
C VAL A 434 15.99 5.86 18.19
N PHE A 435 14.84 5.61 18.84
CA PHE A 435 13.76 4.81 18.24
C PHE A 435 13.25 5.34 16.89
N PRO A 436 13.10 6.67 16.65
CA PRO A 436 12.68 7.16 15.34
C PRO A 436 13.59 6.73 14.18
N LEU A 437 14.88 6.52 14.43
CA LEU A 437 15.83 5.99 13.44
C LEU A 437 15.55 4.52 13.11
N LEU A 438 15.09 3.74 14.09
CA LEU A 438 14.79 2.30 13.96
C LEU A 438 13.36 2.03 13.46
N SER A 439 12.46 2.99 13.64
CA SER A 439 11.03 2.85 13.33
C SER A 439 10.75 2.34 11.89
N PRO A 440 11.38 2.88 10.83
CA PRO A 440 11.18 2.36 9.47
C PRO A 440 11.64 0.91 9.28
N VAL A 441 12.62 0.44 10.05
CA VAL A 441 13.14 -0.93 9.95
C VAL A 441 12.08 -1.95 10.35
N ILE A 442 11.23 -1.62 11.32
CA ILE A 442 10.10 -2.46 11.72
C ILE A 442 9.14 -2.64 10.54
N GLY A 443 8.76 -1.53 9.91
CA GLY A 443 7.91 -1.53 8.72
C GLY A 443 8.52 -2.34 7.56
N TRP A 444 9.82 -2.12 7.32
CA TRP A 444 10.60 -2.84 6.32
C TRP A 444 10.61 -4.35 6.56
N MET A 445 10.94 -4.81 7.77
CA MET A 445 10.92 -6.24 8.11
C MET A 445 9.52 -6.82 7.98
N GLY A 446 8.49 -6.08 8.43
CA GLY A 446 7.10 -6.48 8.30
C GLY A 446 6.71 -6.77 6.85
N VAL A 447 7.05 -5.88 5.91
CA VAL A 447 6.72 -6.09 4.49
C VAL A 447 7.66 -7.05 3.79
N PHE A 448 8.94 -7.09 4.17
CA PHE A 448 9.89 -8.07 3.63
C PHE A 448 9.37 -9.49 3.84
N ILE A 449 8.81 -9.76 5.02
CA ILE A 449 8.28 -11.07 5.38
C ILE A 449 6.87 -11.28 4.81
N THR A 450 5.96 -10.32 5.00
CA THR A 450 4.55 -10.52 4.66
C THR A 450 4.20 -10.23 3.20
N GLY A 451 5.07 -9.52 2.48
CA GLY A 451 4.80 -9.04 1.12
C GLY A 451 3.75 -7.93 1.03
N SER A 452 3.24 -7.41 2.15
CA SER A 452 2.08 -6.50 2.19
C SER A 452 2.27 -5.36 3.17
N VAL A 453 2.26 -4.11 2.64
CA VAL A 453 2.28 -2.89 3.46
C VAL A 453 1.04 -2.81 4.35
N VAL A 454 -0.12 -3.29 3.87
CA VAL A 454 -1.35 -3.35 4.65
C VAL A 454 -1.16 -4.25 5.86
N ASN A 455 -0.64 -5.48 5.68
CA ASN A 455 -0.43 -6.41 6.79
C ASN A 455 0.62 -5.88 7.78
N SER A 456 1.70 -5.25 7.29
CA SER A 456 2.71 -4.62 8.15
C SER A 456 2.09 -3.49 8.99
N ASN A 457 1.33 -2.58 8.36
CA ASN A 457 0.64 -1.52 9.07
C ASN A 457 -0.39 -2.04 10.07
N THR A 458 -1.13 -3.09 9.71
CA THR A 458 -2.05 -3.77 10.64
C THR A 458 -1.35 -4.27 11.89
N LEU A 459 -0.18 -4.87 11.76
CA LEU A 459 0.54 -5.47 12.89
C LEU A 459 1.35 -4.46 13.71
N PHE A 460 1.85 -3.39 13.08
CA PHE A 460 2.87 -2.53 13.69
C PHE A 460 2.48 -1.06 13.85
N ALA A 461 1.41 -0.55 13.23
CA ALA A 461 1.09 0.88 13.37
C ALA A 461 0.73 1.27 14.81
N HIS A 462 0.00 0.41 15.53
CA HIS A 462 -0.39 0.68 16.92
C HIS A 462 0.84 0.82 17.82
N LEU A 463 1.78 -0.14 17.80
CA LEU A 463 2.98 -0.06 18.64
C LEU A 463 3.86 1.14 18.28
N GLN A 464 3.86 1.59 17.02
CA GLN A 464 4.60 2.78 16.59
C GLN A 464 4.00 4.04 17.25
N ALA A 465 2.67 4.15 17.27
CA ALA A 465 1.97 5.25 17.93
C ALA A 465 2.17 5.22 19.45
N VAL A 466 2.09 4.05 20.08
CA VAL A 466 2.37 3.88 21.52
C VAL A 466 3.80 4.32 21.84
N THR A 467 4.78 3.84 21.07
CA THR A 467 6.19 4.18 21.30
C THR A 467 6.41 5.69 21.14
N ALA A 468 5.84 6.29 20.10
CA ALA A 468 5.93 7.72 19.83
C ALA A 468 5.43 8.55 21.01
N ALA A 469 4.25 8.22 21.54
CA ALA A 469 3.66 8.92 22.68
C ALA A 469 4.55 8.85 23.93
N GLN A 470 5.20 7.70 24.17
CA GLN A 470 6.05 7.49 25.35
C GLN A 470 7.40 8.20 25.27
N ILE A 471 7.96 8.37 24.07
CA ILE A 471 9.23 9.08 23.86
C ILE A 471 9.05 10.56 23.52
N GLY A 472 7.80 11.07 23.50
CA GLY A 472 7.49 12.47 23.19
C GLY A 472 7.72 12.86 21.72
N VAL A 473 7.44 11.94 20.78
CA VAL A 473 7.56 12.18 19.33
C VAL A 473 6.19 12.08 18.67
N SER A 474 6.01 12.76 17.53
CA SER A 474 4.79 12.69 16.72
C SER A 474 4.42 11.24 16.36
N ALA A 475 3.27 10.76 16.84
CA ALA A 475 2.71 9.46 16.47
C ALA A 475 2.42 9.33 14.96
N PRO A 476 1.82 10.33 14.28
CA PRO A 476 1.68 10.31 12.83
C PRO A 476 3.00 10.08 12.09
N LEU A 477 4.12 10.64 12.57
CA LEU A 477 5.43 10.46 11.98
C LEU A 477 5.91 9.01 12.04
N LEU A 478 5.83 8.35 13.20
CA LEU A 478 6.31 6.96 13.35
C LEU A 478 5.40 5.94 12.64
N VAL A 479 4.10 6.22 12.57
CA VAL A 479 3.16 5.41 11.78
C VAL A 479 3.42 5.59 10.27
N ALA A 480 3.70 6.81 9.82
CA ALA A 480 4.13 7.07 8.44
C ALA A 480 5.48 6.42 8.13
N ALA A 481 6.44 6.45 9.07
CA ALA A 481 7.73 5.80 8.98
C ALA A 481 7.61 4.28 8.80
N ASN A 482 6.70 3.64 9.54
CA ASN A 482 6.36 2.22 9.35
C ASN A 482 5.89 1.94 7.92
N THR A 483 4.98 2.77 7.41
CA THR A 483 4.47 2.64 6.04
C THR A 483 5.59 2.83 5.01
N ALA A 484 6.38 3.90 5.15
CA ALA A 484 7.47 4.23 4.24
C ALA A 484 8.55 3.14 4.20
N GLY A 485 9.00 2.65 5.36
CA GLY A 485 9.93 1.53 5.45
C GLY A 485 9.38 0.26 4.81
N GLY A 486 8.10 -0.03 5.03
CA GLY A 486 7.40 -1.14 4.40
C GLY A 486 7.38 -1.06 2.86
N VAL A 487 7.18 0.13 2.31
CA VAL A 487 7.23 0.35 0.85
C VAL A 487 8.61 0.05 0.29
N MET A 488 9.68 0.46 0.98
CA MET A 488 11.04 0.18 0.56
C MET A 488 11.38 -1.32 0.60
N ALA A 489 10.76 -2.09 1.50
CA ALA A 489 10.89 -3.56 1.53
C ALA A 489 10.13 -4.27 0.42
N LYS A 490 9.10 -3.65 -0.18
CA LYS A 490 8.29 -4.27 -1.23
C LYS A 490 9.14 -4.70 -2.44
N LEU A 491 10.22 -3.96 -2.71
CA LEU A 491 11.22 -4.24 -3.75
C LEU A 491 11.93 -5.60 -3.59
N VAL A 492 11.98 -6.12 -2.36
CA VAL A 492 12.74 -7.31 -1.97
C VAL A 492 11.89 -8.36 -1.27
N SER A 493 10.58 -8.15 -1.18
CA SER A 493 9.70 -9.15 -0.59
C SER A 493 9.67 -10.40 -1.47
N PRO A 494 9.78 -11.61 -0.92
CA PRO A 494 9.73 -12.85 -1.70
C PRO A 494 8.47 -12.95 -2.57
N GLN A 495 7.34 -12.43 -2.09
CA GLN A 495 6.10 -12.40 -2.84
C GLN A 495 6.19 -11.52 -4.10
N SER A 496 6.66 -10.27 -3.98
CA SER A 496 6.80 -9.38 -5.14
C SER A 496 7.84 -9.90 -6.13
N ILE A 497 8.94 -10.47 -5.62
CA ILE A 497 9.98 -11.09 -6.46
C ILE A 497 9.40 -12.30 -7.21
N ALA A 498 8.66 -13.18 -6.55
CA ALA A 498 8.04 -14.35 -7.20
C ALA A 498 7.06 -13.94 -8.30
N ILE A 499 6.25 -12.89 -8.06
CA ILE A 499 5.34 -12.34 -9.07
C ILE A 499 6.12 -11.80 -10.27
N ALA A 500 7.19 -11.04 -10.02
CA ALA A 500 8.04 -10.50 -11.08
C ALA A 500 8.72 -11.63 -11.89
N ALA A 501 9.30 -12.63 -11.21
CA ALA A 501 9.97 -13.78 -11.79
C ALA A 501 9.02 -14.61 -12.68
N ALA A 502 7.80 -14.88 -12.18
CA ALA A 502 6.78 -15.59 -12.93
C ALA A 502 6.36 -14.85 -14.19
N ALA A 503 6.18 -13.52 -14.11
CA ALA A 503 5.77 -12.70 -15.24
C ALA A 503 6.79 -12.68 -16.39
N VAL A 504 8.08 -12.77 -16.06
CA VAL A 504 9.17 -12.79 -17.06
C VAL A 504 9.68 -14.19 -17.38
N LYS A 505 8.97 -15.25 -16.93
CA LYS A 505 9.30 -16.66 -17.14
C LYS A 505 10.68 -17.06 -16.59
N LEU A 506 11.09 -16.48 -15.47
CA LEU A 506 12.34 -16.77 -14.75
C LEU A 506 12.10 -17.37 -13.36
N VAL A 507 11.05 -18.20 -13.21
CA VAL A 507 10.78 -18.94 -11.97
C VAL A 507 12.00 -19.78 -11.59
N GLY A 508 12.47 -19.68 -10.35
CA GLY A 508 13.71 -20.30 -9.86
C GLY A 508 14.93 -19.37 -9.89
N GLN A 509 14.84 -18.16 -10.48
CA GLN A 509 15.90 -17.15 -10.46
C GLN A 509 15.62 -15.97 -9.53
N GLU A 510 14.75 -16.16 -8.53
CA GLU A 510 14.33 -15.13 -7.57
C GLU A 510 15.52 -14.51 -6.83
N SER A 511 16.53 -15.33 -6.49
CA SER A 511 17.76 -14.88 -5.83
C SER A 511 18.54 -13.86 -6.67
N ALA A 512 18.58 -14.02 -8.00
CA ALA A 512 19.27 -13.09 -8.88
C ALA A 512 18.55 -11.72 -8.93
N ILE A 513 17.22 -11.73 -8.94
CA ILE A 513 16.40 -10.51 -8.85
C ILE A 513 16.64 -9.82 -7.50
N MET A 514 16.51 -10.58 -6.39
CA MET A 514 16.64 -10.07 -5.03
C MET A 514 18.01 -9.43 -4.79
N ARG A 515 19.10 -10.10 -5.17
CA ARG A 515 20.47 -9.61 -4.94
C ARG A 515 20.68 -8.21 -5.53
N THR A 516 20.03 -7.92 -6.64
CA THR A 516 20.18 -6.64 -7.33
C THR A 516 19.26 -5.57 -6.75
N THR A 517 18.02 -5.92 -6.38
CA THR A 517 17.06 -4.97 -5.78
C THR A 517 17.34 -4.67 -4.31
N LEU A 518 18.10 -5.53 -3.62
CA LEU A 518 18.44 -5.38 -2.20
C LEU A 518 19.23 -4.11 -1.89
N ALA A 519 20.24 -3.79 -2.70
CA ALA A 519 21.03 -2.57 -2.50
C ALA A 519 20.16 -1.31 -2.61
N ALA A 520 19.25 -1.27 -3.58
CA ALA A 520 18.32 -0.16 -3.75
C ALA A 520 17.33 -0.06 -2.58
N SER A 521 16.75 -1.20 -2.15
CA SER A 521 15.84 -1.26 -1.00
C SER A 521 16.50 -0.75 0.29
N LEU A 522 17.72 -1.21 0.59
CA LEU A 522 18.45 -0.79 1.78
C LEU A 522 18.88 0.68 1.70
N GLY A 523 19.32 1.16 0.53
CA GLY A 523 19.65 2.57 0.34
C GLY A 523 18.45 3.50 0.59
N LEU A 524 17.27 3.12 0.08
CA LEU A 524 16.03 3.85 0.34
C LEU A 524 15.60 3.73 1.81
N LEU A 525 15.77 2.58 2.45
CA LEU A 525 15.50 2.41 3.88
C LEU A 525 16.37 3.34 4.73
N VAL A 526 17.68 3.43 4.44
CA VAL A 526 18.60 4.33 5.15
C VAL A 526 18.13 5.78 5.02
N TYR A 527 17.72 6.19 3.82
CA TYR A 527 17.14 7.52 3.63
C TYR A 527 15.91 7.74 4.52
N VAL A 528 14.95 6.80 4.53
CA VAL A 528 13.74 6.93 5.35
C VAL A 528 14.11 6.99 6.84
N CYS A 529 15.05 6.16 7.31
CA CYS A 529 15.54 6.18 8.71
C CYS A 529 16.10 7.55 9.10
N LEU A 530 17.02 8.08 8.29
CA LEU A 530 17.63 9.38 8.56
C LEU A 530 16.60 10.52 8.52
N CYS A 531 15.69 10.48 7.55
CA CYS A 531 14.63 11.48 7.40
C CYS A 531 13.65 11.43 8.58
N THR A 532 13.21 10.24 9.01
CA THR A 532 12.36 10.07 10.19
C THR A 532 13.04 10.61 11.44
N TRP A 533 14.33 10.31 11.64
CA TRP A 533 15.07 10.79 12.80
C TRP A 533 15.20 12.32 12.81
N LEU A 534 15.58 12.94 11.70
CA LEU A 534 15.64 14.40 11.57
C LEU A 534 14.29 15.06 11.82
N LEU A 535 13.21 14.54 11.21
CA LEU A 535 11.86 15.07 11.43
C LEU A 535 11.41 14.92 12.89
N SER A 536 11.80 13.84 13.56
CA SER A 536 11.46 13.64 14.98
C SER A 536 12.11 14.67 15.91
N MET A 537 13.23 15.27 15.50
CA MET A 537 13.87 16.37 16.24
C MET A 537 13.25 17.73 15.94
N LEU A 538 12.70 17.91 14.74
CA LEU A 538 12.11 19.18 14.29
C LEU A 538 10.65 19.35 14.72
N LEU A 539 9.93 18.24 14.94
CA LEU A 539 8.49 18.20 15.21
C LEU A 539 8.15 17.90 16.68
N GLN A 540 9.08 18.18 17.61
CA GLN A 540 8.87 17.98 19.06
C GLN A 540 7.85 18.96 19.65
#